data_AF-A0A8J2KRJ1-F1
#
_entry.id   AF-A0A8J2KRJ1-F1
#
_cell.length_a   1.000
_cell.length_b   1.000
_cell.length_c   1.000
_cell.angle_alpha   90.00
_cell.angle_beta   90.00
_cell.angle_gamma   90.00
#
_symmetry.space_group_name_H-M   'P 1'
#
loop_
_entity.id
_entity.type
_entity.pdbx_description
1 polymer ?
#
loop_
_entity_poly.entity_id
_entity_poly.type
_entity_poly.pdbx_seq_one_letter_code
_entity_poly.pdbx_strand_id
1 'polypeptide(L)'
;MNYKQQNLVAALRGYNLAIAFGLPGEEELGLAYANRAALFLQIKEPSEALQDIELARANAFPQNLMSKLEERANKCKDMIDRLQIHRTGEEGEEPSSDQVLKEYSNNTYFTLKRRSGSIIGAEDYVGLVNSPDRGRRVIANQDIPAAGVKKLTKHHNKFPH
;
A
#
# COMPACT_ATOMS: atom_id res chain seq x y z
N MET A 1 -16.41 3.26 -14.19
CA MET A 1 -15.03 3.45 -13.68
C MET A 1 -14.42 4.68 -14.33
N ASN A 2 -14.21 5.75 -13.55
CA ASN A 2 -13.65 7.01 -14.04
C ASN A 2 -12.13 6.86 -14.23
N TYR A 3 -11.56 7.36 -15.33
CA TYR A 3 -10.13 7.20 -15.67
C TYR A 3 -9.19 7.68 -14.56
N LYS A 4 -9.57 8.76 -13.86
CA LYS A 4 -8.82 9.29 -12.70
C LYS A 4 -8.75 8.28 -11.54
N GLN A 5 -9.85 7.58 -11.22
CA GLN A 5 -9.89 6.59 -10.14
C GLN A 5 -9.02 5.37 -10.46
N GLN A 6 -9.01 4.90 -11.71
CA GLN A 6 -8.14 3.79 -12.13
C GLN A 6 -6.65 4.13 -11.97
N ASN A 7 -6.27 5.38 -12.25
CA ASN A 7 -4.89 5.82 -12.07
C ASN A 7 -4.49 5.89 -10.59
N LEU A 8 -5.39 6.35 -9.71
CA LEU A 8 -5.17 6.36 -8.27
C LEU A 8 -4.96 4.95 -7.69
N VAL A 9 -5.76 3.96 -8.12
CA VAL A 9 -5.58 2.56 -7.67
C VAL A 9 -4.21 2.03 -8.11
N ALA A 10 -3.82 2.28 -9.36
CA ALA A 10 -2.53 1.84 -9.88
C ALA A 10 -1.35 2.53 -9.16
N ALA A 11 -1.45 3.84 -8.91
CA ALA A 11 -0.45 4.61 -8.18
C ALA A 11 -0.29 4.10 -6.74
N LEU A 12 -1.41 3.91 -6.01
CA LEU A 12 -1.39 3.37 -4.65
C LEU A 12 -0.73 1.99 -4.59
N ARG A 13 -1.03 1.11 -5.55
CA ARG A 13 -0.36 -0.19 -5.67
C ARG A 13 1.15 -0.05 -5.89
N GLY A 14 1.56 0.85 -6.78
CA GLY A 14 2.97 1.13 -7.04
C GLY A 14 3.71 1.60 -5.78
N TYR A 15 3.12 2.54 -5.03
CA TYR A 15 3.72 3.02 -3.79
C TYR A 15 3.74 1.96 -2.69
N ASN A 16 2.68 1.16 -2.55
CA ASN A 16 2.66 0.05 -1.59
C ASN A 16 3.73 -1.00 -1.90
N LEU A 17 3.97 -1.31 -3.18
CA LEU A 17 5.06 -2.20 -3.60
C LEU A 17 6.43 -1.59 -3.31
N ALA A 18 6.62 -0.30 -3.62
CA ALA A 18 7.87 0.40 -3.31
C ALA A 18 8.17 0.40 -1.81
N ILE A 19 7.15 0.59 -0.96
CA ILE A 19 7.27 0.50 0.51
C ILE A 19 7.49 -0.95 0.97
N ALA A 20 6.96 -1.93 0.24
CA ALA A 20 7.12 -3.35 0.58
C ALA A 20 8.54 -3.86 0.33
N PHE A 21 9.17 -3.39 -0.75
CA PHE A 21 10.50 -3.80 -1.19
C PHE A 21 11.61 -2.80 -0.85
N GLY A 22 11.25 -1.59 -0.41
CA GLY A 22 12.20 -0.54 -0.06
C GLY A 22 13.04 -0.91 1.17
N LEU A 23 14.33 -0.60 1.11
CA LEU A 23 15.23 -0.79 2.22
C LEU A 23 15.09 0.37 3.23
N PRO A 24 15.11 0.09 4.54
CA PRO A 24 15.07 1.13 5.56
C PRO A 24 16.22 2.13 5.41
N GLY A 25 15.91 3.42 5.53
CA GLY A 25 16.93 4.48 5.45
C GLY A 25 17.34 4.88 4.03
N GLU A 26 16.80 4.24 2.98
CA GLU A 26 17.02 4.66 1.59
C GLU A 26 16.08 5.79 1.17
N GLU A 27 16.53 6.58 0.19
CA GLU A 27 15.80 7.72 -0.35
C GLU A 27 14.48 7.28 -1.01
N GLU A 28 14.50 6.17 -1.75
CA GLU A 28 13.34 5.65 -2.46
C GLU A 28 12.19 5.31 -1.51
N LEU A 29 12.50 4.84 -0.31
CA LEU A 29 11.49 4.53 0.70
C LEU A 29 10.84 5.82 1.22
N GLY A 30 11.64 6.86 1.49
CA GLY A 30 11.14 8.19 1.85
C GLY A 30 10.25 8.78 0.75
N LEU A 31 10.68 8.68 -0.51
CA LEU A 31 9.91 9.14 -1.68
C LEU A 31 8.59 8.37 -1.83
N ALA A 32 8.60 7.05 -1.63
CA ALA A 32 7.40 6.24 -1.71
C ALA A 32 6.36 6.63 -0.67
N TYR A 33 6.77 6.86 0.59
CA TYR A 33 5.90 7.39 1.63
C TYR A 33 5.36 8.78 1.28
N ALA A 34 6.20 9.72 0.87
CA ALA A 34 5.78 11.08 0.51
C ALA A 34 4.80 11.11 -0.67
N ASN A 35 4.99 10.24 -1.65
CA ASN A 35 4.10 10.13 -2.80
C ASN A 35 2.75 9.48 -2.42
N ARG A 36 2.76 8.49 -1.54
CA ARG A 36 1.53 7.89 -1.01
C ARG A 36 0.74 8.87 -0.14
N ALA A 37 1.41 9.71 0.66
CA ALA A 37 0.79 10.81 1.39
C ALA A 37 0.08 11.81 0.45
N ALA A 38 0.69 12.14 -0.69
CA ALA A 38 0.06 13.02 -1.68
C ALA A 38 -1.22 12.39 -2.29
N LEU A 39 -1.25 11.07 -2.46
CA LEU A 39 -2.44 10.35 -2.90
C LEU A 39 -3.53 10.38 -1.83
N PHE A 40 -3.20 10.12 -0.56
CA PHE A 40 -4.14 10.19 0.56
C PHE A 40 -4.78 11.58 0.69
N LEU A 41 -4.00 12.65 0.49
CA LEU A 41 -4.54 14.02 0.42
C LEU A 41 -5.55 14.21 -0.73
N GLN A 42 -5.35 13.57 -1.88
CA GLN A 42 -6.29 13.66 -3.01
C GLN A 42 -7.62 12.95 -2.74
N ILE A 43 -7.60 11.88 -1.94
CA ILE A 43 -8.80 11.14 -1.54
C ILE A 43 -9.41 11.59 -0.21
N LYS A 44 -8.96 12.75 0.31
CA LYS A 44 -9.40 13.36 1.58
C LYS A 44 -9.17 12.50 2.83
N GLU A 45 -8.06 11.77 2.88
CA GLU A 45 -7.61 10.98 4.04
C GLU A 45 -6.38 11.64 4.71
N PRO A 46 -6.55 12.77 5.42
CA PRO A 46 -5.42 13.54 5.93
C PRO A 46 -4.67 12.86 7.09
N SER A 47 -5.30 11.94 7.81
CA SER A 47 -4.68 11.24 8.95
C SER A 47 -3.63 10.23 8.47
N GLU A 48 -3.98 9.45 7.46
CA GLU A 48 -3.13 8.48 6.78
C GLU A 48 -1.99 9.19 6.06
N ALA A 49 -2.27 10.34 5.44
CA ALA A 49 -1.26 11.18 4.83
C ALA A 49 -0.24 11.70 5.85
N LEU A 50 -0.66 12.12 7.05
CA LEU A 50 0.27 12.54 8.10
C LEU A 50 1.17 11.42 8.57
N GLN A 51 0.62 10.21 8.74
CA GLN A 51 1.43 9.06 9.13
C GLN A 51 2.53 8.77 8.10
N ASP A 52 2.20 8.81 6.81
CA ASP A 52 3.18 8.65 5.74
C ASP A 52 4.19 9.80 5.69
N ILE A 53 3.80 11.03 6.03
CA ILE A 53 4.74 12.17 6.11
C ILE A 53 5.77 11.95 7.21
N GLU A 54 5.36 11.49 8.40
CA GLU A 54 6.32 11.20 9.48
C GLU A 54 7.24 10.03 9.13
N LEU A 55 6.71 9.01 8.44
CA LEU A 55 7.53 7.91 7.93
C LEU A 55 8.50 8.38 6.85
N ALA A 56 8.10 9.31 5.98
CA ALA A 56 8.99 9.90 5.00
C ALA A 56 10.15 10.66 5.67
N ARG A 57 9.88 11.44 6.72
CA ARG A 57 10.92 12.14 7.50
C ARG A 57 11.87 11.20 8.22
N ALA A 58 11.38 10.07 8.70
CA ALA A 58 12.17 9.06 9.37
C ALA A 58 13.08 8.26 8.41
N ASN A 59 12.81 8.32 7.10
CA ASN A 59 13.66 7.74 6.05
C ASN A 59 14.44 8.86 5.36
N ALA A 60 15.45 8.53 4.54
CA ALA A 60 16.34 9.51 3.92
C ALA A 60 15.68 10.35 2.82
N PHE A 61 14.56 11.01 3.13
CA PHE A 61 13.83 11.85 2.20
C PHE A 61 14.68 13.06 1.79
N PRO A 62 14.67 13.44 0.50
CA PRO A 62 15.58 14.47 -0.01
C PRO A 62 15.33 15.84 0.62
N GLN A 63 16.38 16.46 1.16
CA GLN A 63 16.29 17.77 1.81
C GLN A 63 15.76 18.86 0.87
N ASN A 64 16.12 18.81 -0.41
CA ASN A 64 15.64 19.73 -1.44
C ASN A 64 14.12 19.62 -1.71
N LEU A 65 13.47 18.55 -1.24
CA LEU A 65 12.03 18.33 -1.37
C LEU A 65 11.28 18.51 -0.04
N MET A 66 11.97 18.76 1.07
CA MET A 66 11.36 18.88 2.40
C MET A 66 10.29 19.97 2.47
N SER A 67 10.48 21.09 1.79
CA SER A 67 9.47 22.16 1.73
C SER A 67 8.12 21.66 1.19
N LYS A 68 8.13 20.83 0.14
CA LYS A 68 6.90 20.22 -0.40
C LYS A 68 6.29 19.21 0.55
N LEU A 69 7.10 18.53 1.35
CA LEU A 69 6.62 17.60 2.37
C LEU A 69 5.94 18.37 3.52
N GLU A 70 6.51 19.49 3.95
CA GLU A 70 5.93 20.38 4.97
C GLU A 70 4.64 21.06 4.49
N GLU A 71 4.59 21.53 3.24
CA GLU A 71 3.35 22.04 2.65
C GLU A 71 2.21 21.02 2.70
N ARG A 72 2.53 19.74 2.44
CA ARG A 72 1.55 18.65 2.57
C ARG A 72 1.14 18.44 4.03
N ALA A 73 2.10 18.48 4.97
CA ALA A 73 1.82 18.32 6.39
C ALA A 73 0.85 19.40 6.91
N ASN A 74 1.09 20.65 6.52
CA ASN A 74 0.23 21.77 6.89
C ASN A 74 -1.18 21.61 6.31
N LYS A 75 -1.29 21.22 5.03
CA LYS A 75 -2.59 20.90 4.41
C LYS A 75 -3.34 19.80 5.15
N CYS A 76 -2.65 18.74 5.60
CA CYS A 76 -3.29 17.68 6.36
C CYS A 76 -3.83 18.19 7.70
N LYS A 77 -3.03 18.99 8.43
CA LYS A 77 -3.44 19.60 9.70
C LYS A 77 -4.66 20.50 9.51
N ASP A 78 -4.62 21.39 8.51
CA ASP A 78 -5.76 22.27 8.19
C ASP A 78 -7.04 21.48 7.87
N MET A 79 -6.92 20.34 7.17
CA MET A 79 -8.06 19.46 6.87
C MET A 79 -8.60 18.77 8.13
N ILE A 80 -7.72 18.26 8.99
CA ILE A 80 -8.12 17.61 10.25
C ILE A 80 -8.81 18.62 11.17
N ASP A 81 -8.25 19.82 11.32
CA ASP A 81 -8.82 20.87 12.17
C ASP A 81 -10.23 21.25 11.69
N ARG A 82 -10.43 21.40 10.36
CA ARG A 82 -11.77 21.63 9.78
C ARG A 82 -12.73 20.48 10.04
N LEU A 83 -12.27 19.23 9.94
CA LEU A 83 -13.09 18.05 10.22
C LEU A 83 -13.48 17.96 11.70
N GLN A 84 -12.59 18.38 12.61
CA GLN A 84 -12.88 18.42 14.04
C GLN A 84 -13.88 19.52 14.39
N ILE A 85 -13.79 20.70 13.77
CA ILE A 85 -14.75 21.80 13.93
C ILE A 85 -16.15 21.38 13.46
N HIS A 86 -16.27 20.73 12.30
CA HIS A 86 -17.57 20.24 11.80
C HIS A 86 -18.16 19.11 12.64
N ARG A 87 -17.34 18.28 13.28
CA ARG A 87 -17.83 17.21 14.18
C ARG A 87 -18.51 17.76 15.44
N THR A 88 -18.31 19.05 15.76
CA THR A 88 -18.99 19.75 16.86
C THR A 88 -20.26 20.51 16.45
N GLY A 89 -20.61 20.52 15.16
CA GLY A 89 -21.80 21.20 14.64
C GLY A 89 -22.38 20.51 13.40
N GLU A 90 -23.47 19.78 13.63
CA GLU A 90 -24.44 19.23 12.66
C GLU A 90 -23.99 18.10 11.70
N GLU A 91 -24.85 17.09 11.63
CA GLU A 91 -24.72 15.84 10.88
C GLU A 91 -24.87 16.11 9.37
N GLY A 92 -23.77 15.96 8.62
CA GLY A 92 -23.77 15.87 7.16
C GLY A 92 -23.17 14.54 6.73
N GLU A 93 -23.96 13.73 6.00
CA GLU A 93 -23.53 12.48 5.37
C GLU A 93 -22.53 12.76 4.22
N GLU A 94 -21.25 12.99 4.54
CA GLU A 94 -20.17 12.78 3.57
C GLU A 94 -19.91 11.27 3.44
N PRO A 95 -19.67 10.74 2.21
CA PRO A 95 -19.40 9.34 2.01
C PRO A 95 -18.18 8.93 2.85
N SER A 96 -18.39 7.95 3.72
CA SER A 96 -17.39 7.41 4.63
C SER A 96 -16.08 7.11 3.89
N SER A 97 -15.00 7.70 4.38
CA SER A 97 -13.60 7.38 4.07
C SER A 97 -13.36 5.87 3.92
N ASP A 98 -13.98 5.06 4.78
CA ASP A 98 -13.89 3.60 4.75
C ASP A 98 -14.41 2.98 3.46
N GLN A 99 -15.40 3.60 2.80
CA GLN A 99 -16.01 3.05 1.58
C GLN A 99 -15.07 3.22 0.38
N VAL A 100 -14.41 4.37 0.30
CA VAL A 100 -13.41 4.69 -0.73
C VAL A 100 -12.17 3.82 -0.53
N LEU A 101 -11.61 3.77 0.69
CA LEU A 101 -10.47 2.90 1.02
C LEU A 101 -10.80 1.40 0.84
N LYS A 102 -12.02 0.97 1.19
CA LYS A 102 -12.47 -0.40 0.88
C LYS A 102 -12.47 -0.66 -0.60
N GLU A 103 -12.92 0.26 -1.45
CA GLU A 103 -12.87 0.11 -2.90
C GLU A 103 -11.41 0.02 -3.43
N TYR A 104 -10.49 0.82 -2.86
CA TYR A 104 -9.06 0.74 -3.18
C TYR A 104 -8.40 -0.55 -2.68
N SER A 105 -8.85 -1.11 -1.54
CA SER A 105 -8.32 -2.37 -0.99
C SER A 105 -8.95 -3.63 -1.61
N ASN A 106 -10.23 -3.56 -2.00
CA ASN A 106 -11.03 -4.68 -2.51
C ASN A 106 -10.70 -5.04 -3.95
N ASN A 107 -9.88 -4.25 -4.63
CA ASN A 107 -9.36 -4.61 -5.93
C ASN A 107 -8.18 -5.58 -5.74
N THR A 108 -8.52 -6.77 -5.24
CA THR A 108 -7.77 -8.03 -5.30
C THR A 108 -6.27 -7.85 -5.44
N TYR A 109 -5.64 -7.47 -4.31
CA TYR A 109 -4.18 -7.35 -4.17
C TYR A 109 -3.44 -8.46 -4.93
N PHE A 110 -3.96 -9.68 -4.91
CA PHE A 110 -3.68 -10.74 -5.88
C PHE A 110 -4.92 -11.65 -6.05
N THR A 111 -5.83 -11.38 -7.00
CA THR A 111 -6.73 -12.48 -7.43
C THR A 111 -5.92 -13.47 -8.25
N LEU A 112 -5.30 -14.43 -7.57
CA LEU A 112 -4.87 -15.66 -8.22
C LEU A 112 -6.15 -16.36 -8.69
N LYS A 113 -6.45 -16.26 -9.98
CA LYS A 113 -7.53 -17.07 -10.57
C LYS A 113 -7.18 -18.53 -10.31
N ARG A 114 -7.89 -19.20 -9.40
CA ARG A 114 -7.76 -20.64 -9.17
C ARG A 114 -8.04 -21.33 -10.50
N ARG A 115 -6.99 -21.88 -11.13
CA ARG A 115 -7.16 -22.68 -12.36
C ARG A 115 -7.81 -24.03 -12.08
N SER A 116 -7.92 -24.44 -10.80
CA SER A 116 -8.59 -25.66 -10.39
C SER A 116 -9.17 -25.52 -8.98
N GLY A 117 -10.43 -25.91 -8.79
CA GLY A 117 -11.16 -25.80 -7.52
C GLY A 117 -10.70 -26.72 -6.38
N SER A 118 -9.43 -27.13 -6.32
CA SER A 118 -8.94 -28.09 -5.33
C SER A 118 -7.42 -27.97 -5.08
N ILE A 119 -6.89 -26.75 -5.06
CA ILE A 119 -5.52 -26.51 -4.57
C ILE A 119 -5.63 -25.51 -3.43
N ILE A 120 -5.21 -25.93 -2.22
CA ILE A 120 -5.10 -25.06 -1.06
C ILE A 120 -3.98 -24.07 -1.37
N GLY A 121 -4.25 -22.78 -1.17
CA GLY A 121 -3.31 -21.72 -1.51
C GLY A 121 -2.08 -21.78 -0.62
N ALA A 122 -0.91 -21.43 -1.15
CA ALA A 122 0.30 -21.37 -0.33
C ALA A 122 0.17 -20.29 0.76
N GLU A 123 -0.67 -19.27 0.53
CA GLU A 123 -1.02 -18.23 1.50
C GLU A 123 -1.57 -18.77 2.82
N ASP A 124 -2.27 -19.91 2.79
CA ASP A 124 -2.85 -20.52 4.00
C ASP A 124 -1.76 -21.12 4.92
N TYR A 125 -0.57 -21.36 4.38
CA TYR A 125 0.54 -22.00 5.09
C TYR A 125 1.72 -21.07 5.35
N VAL A 126 1.69 -19.82 4.87
CA VAL A 126 2.83 -18.90 4.99
C VAL A 126 2.49 -17.60 5.71
N GLY A 127 3.41 -17.13 6.54
CA GLY A 127 3.36 -15.83 7.21
C GLY A 127 4.51 -14.92 6.78
N LEU A 128 4.32 -13.61 6.95
CA LEU A 128 5.39 -12.62 6.81
C LEU A 128 5.96 -12.29 8.18
N VAL A 129 7.27 -12.47 8.35
CA VAL A 129 8.00 -12.08 9.55
C VAL A 129 9.05 -11.06 9.19
N ASN A 130 9.10 -9.96 9.94
CA ASN A 130 10.18 -8.99 9.84
C ASN A 130 11.27 -9.34 10.84
N SER A 131 12.52 -9.34 10.40
CA SER A 131 13.68 -9.55 11.29
C SER A 131 14.70 -8.44 11.07
N PRO A 132 15.27 -7.87 12.15
CA PRO A 132 16.17 -6.72 12.04
C PRO A 132 17.45 -7.02 11.25
N ASP A 133 17.87 -8.29 11.18
CA ASP A 133 19.07 -8.74 10.46
C ASP A 133 18.84 -9.06 8.98
N ARG A 134 17.60 -9.35 8.57
CA ARG A 134 17.28 -9.90 7.22
C ARG A 134 16.07 -9.26 6.54
N GLY A 135 15.45 -8.27 7.17
CA GLY A 135 14.22 -7.64 6.68
C GLY A 135 13.01 -8.58 6.70
N ARG A 136 12.04 -8.34 5.80
CA ARG A 136 10.79 -9.12 5.70
C ARG A 136 11.04 -10.44 4.97
N ARG A 137 10.68 -11.54 5.61
CA ARG A 137 10.80 -12.90 5.06
C ARG A 137 9.48 -13.66 5.16
N VAL A 138 9.23 -14.51 4.18
CA VAL A 138 8.11 -15.46 4.18
C VAL A 138 8.54 -16.70 4.95
N ILE A 139 7.77 -17.08 5.96
CA ILE A 139 7.97 -18.31 6.75
C ILE A 139 6.77 -19.23 6.58
N ALA A 140 6.97 -20.54 6.71
CA ALA A 140 5.85 -21.48 6.79
C ALA A 140 5.33 -21.50 8.24
N ASN A 141 4.03 -21.31 8.42
CA ASN A 141 3.38 -21.32 9.74
C ASN A 141 2.81 -22.70 10.10
N GLN A 142 2.66 -23.59 9.10
CA GLN A 142 2.16 -24.95 9.25
C GLN A 142 2.91 -25.85 8.28
N ASP A 143 2.94 -27.16 8.57
CA ASP A 143 3.51 -28.14 7.67
C ASP A 143 2.75 -28.16 6.34
N ILE A 144 3.47 -27.98 5.23
CA ILE A 144 2.90 -27.98 3.90
C ILE A 144 2.87 -29.44 3.41
N PRO A 145 1.68 -30.08 3.29
CA PRO A 145 1.61 -31.47 2.87
C PRO A 145 2.15 -31.64 1.44
N ALA A 146 3.17 -32.49 1.29
CA ALA A 146 3.89 -32.71 0.03
C ALA A 146 3.00 -33.18 -1.13
N ALA A 147 1.83 -33.76 -0.84
CA ALA A 147 0.93 -34.34 -1.82
C ALA A 147 0.12 -33.33 -2.66
N GLY A 148 0.18 -32.02 -2.35
CA GLY A 148 -0.63 -30.98 -3.04
C GLY A 148 0.16 -29.97 -3.87
N VAL A 149 1.49 -29.95 -3.77
CA VAL A 149 2.31 -28.86 -4.35
C VAL A 149 2.70 -29.18 -5.79
N LYS A 150 1.91 -28.71 -6.76
CA LYS A 150 2.36 -28.68 -8.17
C LYS A 150 3.41 -27.59 -8.33
N LYS A 151 4.67 -27.98 -8.58
CA LYS A 151 5.70 -27.06 -9.08
C LYS A 151 5.19 -26.41 -10.38
N LEU A 152 4.98 -25.09 -10.36
CA LEU A 152 4.83 -24.31 -11.58
C LEU A 152 6.21 -24.20 -12.25
N THR A 153 6.57 -25.19 -13.05
CA THR A 153 7.73 -25.08 -13.93
C THR A 153 7.42 -24.05 -15.03
N LYS A 154 8.14 -22.92 -15.04
CA LYS A 154 8.16 -22.00 -16.18
C LYS A 154 8.66 -22.76 -17.41
N HIS A 155 7.77 -23.20 -18.28
CA HIS A 155 8.15 -23.55 -19.64
C HIS A 155 8.68 -22.27 -20.30
N HIS A 156 9.97 -22.26 -20.61
CA HIS A 156 10.53 -21.28 -21.52
C HIS A 156 9.86 -21.51 -22.88
N ASN A 157 8.95 -20.61 -23.28
CA ASN A 157 8.52 -20.55 -24.66
C ASN A 157 9.75 -20.21 -25.51
N LYS A 158 10.26 -21.21 -26.22
CA LYS A 158 11.15 -20.99 -27.36
C LYS A 158 10.35 -20.21 -28.39
N PHE A 159 10.75 -18.97 -28.66
CA PHE A 159 10.28 -18.24 -29.84
C PHE A 159 10.81 -18.96 -31.09
N PRO A 160 9.97 -19.25 -32.10
CA PRO A 160 10.45 -19.77 -33.37
C PRO A 160 11.21 -18.68 -34.13
N HIS A 161 12.28 -19.09 -34.81
CA HIS A 161 13.13 -18.29 -35.70
C HIS A 161 12.39 -17.83 -36.95
#